data_AF-A0A059EYM9-F1
#
_entry.id   AF-A0A059EYM9-F1
#
_cell.length_a   1.000
_cell.length_b   1.000
_cell.length_c   1.000
_cell.angle_alpha   90.00
_cell.angle_beta   90.00
_cell.angle_gamma   90.00
#
_symmetry.space_group_name_H-M   'P 1'
#
loop_
_entity.id
_entity.type
_entity.pdbx_description
1 polymer ?
#
loop_
_entity_poly.entity_id
_entity_poly.type
_entity_poly.pdbx_seq_one_letter_code
_entity_poly.pdbx_strand_id
1 'polypeptide(L)'
;MQKISYEGSSEIGAYARLTSAYLLIGRSENNFFASNFANLSIPVIETTINSIRTVGSLTQGNKYGLLLPNTTHDHELFFIRQNLPENIKVRRIDERLNALGNIILCNDHIALVHPEIEPETVEAIKDVLRVPVHKICINDKPLVGTYAVMNNQGMLVEPKTSEEEMNGLRNLVNLRISAGTVNMGNDSVGGGIIINDYMGFCGKDTTNPELGFMEKLFLLTETNN
;
A
#
# COMPACT_ATOMS: atom_id res chain seq x y z
N MET A 1 13.08 9.60 1.20
CA MET A 1 12.66 8.28 0.67
C MET A 1 13.88 7.39 0.52
N GLN A 2 13.81 6.09 0.87
CA GLN A 2 14.95 5.16 0.82
C GLN A 2 14.76 4.10 -0.28
N LYS A 3 15.85 3.72 -0.95
CA LYS A 3 15.87 2.63 -1.94
C LYS A 3 16.19 1.30 -1.26
N ILE A 4 15.35 0.29 -1.47
CA ILE A 4 15.52 -1.06 -0.90
C ILE A 4 15.19 -2.14 -1.92
N SER A 5 15.51 -3.40 -1.61
CA SER A 5 15.14 -4.55 -2.44
C SER A 5 14.74 -5.74 -1.59
N TYR A 6 13.76 -6.51 -2.05
CA TYR A 6 13.38 -7.78 -1.45
C TYR A 6 14.00 -8.92 -2.25
N GLU A 7 15.01 -9.61 -1.70
CA GLU A 7 15.68 -10.75 -2.37
C GLU A 7 16.12 -10.46 -3.82
N GLY A 8 16.54 -9.22 -4.09
CA GLY A 8 16.93 -8.75 -5.42
C GLY A 8 15.80 -8.18 -6.28
N SER A 9 14.54 -8.34 -5.88
CA SER A 9 13.37 -7.71 -6.50
C SER A 9 13.21 -6.25 -6.08
N SER A 10 12.87 -5.40 -7.05
CA SER A 10 12.53 -3.99 -6.87
C SER A 10 11.04 -3.75 -6.62
N GLU A 11 10.21 -4.80 -6.69
CA GLU A 11 8.77 -4.74 -6.41
C GLU A 11 8.46 -4.89 -4.91
N ILE A 12 9.04 -4.00 -4.12
CA ILE A 12 8.99 -4.06 -2.65
C ILE A 12 7.57 -3.96 -2.07
N GLY A 13 6.66 -3.29 -2.78
CA GLY A 13 5.25 -3.14 -2.41
C GLY A 13 4.44 -4.43 -2.52
N ALA A 14 4.94 -5.43 -3.26
CA ALA A 14 4.37 -6.77 -3.24
C ALA A 14 4.66 -7.49 -1.91
N TYR A 15 5.79 -7.18 -1.27
CA TYR A 15 6.31 -7.88 -0.09
C TYR A 15 6.15 -7.11 1.22
N ALA A 16 5.70 -5.86 1.19
CA ALA A 16 5.53 -5.06 2.38
C ALA A 16 4.30 -4.16 2.29
N ARG A 17 3.68 -3.91 3.45
CA ARG A 17 2.56 -2.98 3.59
C ARG A 17 2.87 -2.00 4.73
N LEU A 18 3.18 -0.76 4.35
CA LEU A 18 3.48 0.31 5.27
C LEU A 18 2.22 1.14 5.56
N THR A 19 1.94 1.39 6.84
CA THR A 19 0.93 2.35 7.30
C THR A 19 1.57 3.34 8.29
N SER A 20 0.78 4.30 8.78
CA SER A 20 1.23 5.19 9.86
C SER A 20 1.29 4.51 11.23
N ALA A 21 0.70 3.32 11.40
CA ALA A 21 0.59 2.63 12.70
C ALA A 21 1.39 1.32 12.80
N TYR A 22 1.66 0.66 11.68
CA TYR A 22 2.35 -0.63 11.63
C TYR A 22 2.94 -0.89 10.23
N LEU A 23 3.90 -1.81 10.16
CA LEU A 23 4.48 -2.32 8.93
C LEU A 23 4.36 -3.84 8.90
N LEU A 24 3.71 -4.41 7.88
CA LEU A 24 3.81 -5.83 7.59
C LEU A 24 4.89 -6.07 6.55
N ILE A 25 5.73 -7.08 6.77
CA ILE A 25 6.73 -7.55 5.81
C ILE A 25 6.59 -9.05 5.59
N GLY A 26 6.83 -9.45 4.35
CA GLY A 26 6.90 -10.85 3.96
C GLY A 26 8.14 -11.49 4.56
N ARG A 27 7.97 -12.72 5.05
CA ARG A 27 9.08 -13.50 5.58
C ARG A 27 10.15 -13.75 4.51
N SER A 28 11.36 -13.27 4.74
CA SER A 28 12.50 -13.44 3.83
C SER A 28 13.46 -14.54 4.30
N GLU A 29 14.26 -15.07 3.38
CA GLU A 29 15.27 -16.09 3.68
C GLU A 29 16.43 -15.55 4.52
N ASN A 30 16.66 -14.24 4.45
CA ASN A 30 17.67 -13.52 5.21
C ASN A 30 17.05 -12.31 5.93
N ASN A 31 17.75 -11.80 6.95
CA ASN A 31 17.30 -10.63 7.70
C ASN A 31 17.57 -9.29 6.99
N PHE A 32 18.07 -9.29 5.75
CA PHE A 32 18.48 -8.07 5.07
C PHE A 32 17.27 -7.16 4.83
N PHE A 33 16.15 -7.70 4.36
CA PHE A 33 14.95 -6.92 4.12
C PHE A 33 14.43 -6.30 5.43
N ALA A 34 14.25 -7.11 6.47
CA ALA A 34 13.81 -6.67 7.79
C ALA A 34 14.75 -5.62 8.42
N SER A 35 16.07 -5.74 8.19
CA SER A 35 17.06 -4.80 8.74
C SER A 35 16.90 -3.36 8.25
N ASN A 36 16.31 -3.15 7.07
CA ASN A 36 15.98 -1.79 6.57
C ASN A 36 14.95 -1.07 7.45
N PHE A 37 14.23 -1.82 8.29
CA PHE A 37 13.13 -1.31 9.11
C PHE A 37 13.46 -1.33 10.62
N ALA A 38 14.71 -1.63 11.01
CA ALA A 38 15.09 -1.79 12.41
C ALA A 38 14.91 -0.53 13.27
N ASN A 39 14.96 0.66 12.66
CA ASN A 39 14.87 1.95 13.36
C ASN A 39 13.47 2.58 13.30
N LEU A 40 12.45 1.83 12.87
CA LEU A 40 11.10 2.35 12.80
C LEU A 40 10.45 2.43 14.18
N SER A 41 9.74 3.54 14.45
CA SER A 41 8.96 3.71 15.67
C SER A 41 7.65 2.91 15.70
N ILE A 42 7.27 2.34 14.55
CA ILE A 42 6.07 1.50 14.39
C ILE A 42 6.45 0.02 14.46
N PRO A 43 5.56 -0.86 14.95
CA PRO A 43 5.81 -2.30 14.96
C PRO A 43 6.00 -2.85 13.54
N VAL A 44 7.08 -3.62 13.39
CA VAL A 44 7.42 -4.35 12.15
C VAL A 44 7.08 -5.82 12.36
N ILE A 45 6.14 -6.31 11.56
CA ILE A 45 5.56 -7.65 11.71
C ILE A 45 5.98 -8.47 10.49
N GLU A 46 6.90 -9.41 10.72
CA GLU A 46 7.31 -10.37 9.71
C GLU A 46 6.37 -11.58 9.70
N THR A 47 5.68 -11.80 8.58
CA THR A 47 4.65 -12.83 8.49
C THR A 47 4.49 -13.37 7.07
N THR A 48 3.61 -14.35 6.93
CA THR A 48 3.12 -14.88 5.66
C THR A 48 1.60 -14.76 5.64
N ILE A 49 1.03 -14.77 4.44
CA ILE A 49 -0.42 -14.78 4.24
C ILE A 49 -0.73 -15.96 3.34
N ASN A 50 -1.47 -16.95 3.85
CA ASN A 50 -1.66 -18.23 3.17
C ASN A 50 -0.32 -18.92 2.85
N SER A 51 0.67 -18.81 3.74
CA SER A 51 2.05 -19.27 3.51
C SER A 51 2.78 -18.61 2.33
N ILE A 52 2.26 -17.49 1.81
CA ILE A 52 2.85 -16.71 0.72
C ILE A 52 3.58 -15.48 1.30
N ARG A 53 4.74 -15.16 0.72
CA ARG A 53 5.62 -14.06 1.14
C ARG A 53 5.17 -12.68 0.62
N THR A 54 4.31 -12.61 -0.40
CA THR A 54 3.81 -11.35 -0.99
C THR A 54 2.70 -10.72 -0.15
N VAL A 55 3.01 -10.40 1.11
CA VAL A 55 2.02 -9.89 2.07
C VAL A 55 1.48 -8.52 1.66
N GLY A 56 2.27 -7.71 0.96
CA GLY A 56 1.87 -6.41 0.45
C GLY A 56 0.76 -6.54 -0.60
N SER A 57 0.90 -7.42 -1.60
CA SER A 57 -0.14 -7.65 -2.61
C SER A 57 -1.42 -8.29 -2.05
N LEU A 58 -1.29 -9.08 -0.97
CA LEU A 58 -2.41 -9.83 -0.41
C LEU A 58 -3.20 -9.06 0.65
N THR A 59 -2.61 -8.02 1.25
CA THR A 59 -3.21 -7.29 2.37
C THR A 59 -3.29 -5.80 2.11
N GLN A 60 -4.29 -5.17 2.70
CA GLN A 60 -4.46 -3.72 2.64
C GLN A 60 -4.90 -3.18 3.98
N GLY A 61 -4.40 -1.99 4.36
CA GLY A 61 -4.78 -1.38 5.63
C GLY A 61 -4.33 0.07 5.75
N ASN A 62 -4.81 0.71 6.80
CA ASN A 62 -4.47 2.07 7.19
C ASN A 62 -4.25 2.12 8.72
N LYS A 63 -4.18 3.30 9.34
CA LYS A 63 -3.94 3.39 10.79
C LYS A 63 -5.07 2.85 11.68
N TYR A 64 -6.24 2.51 11.11
CA TYR A 64 -7.42 2.05 11.85
C TYR A 64 -7.64 0.54 11.75
N GLY A 65 -7.20 -0.09 10.65
CA GLY A 65 -7.50 -1.48 10.42
C GLY A 65 -6.67 -2.14 9.32
N LEU A 66 -6.66 -3.47 9.37
CA LEU A 66 -5.98 -4.36 8.45
C LEU A 66 -6.97 -5.38 7.86
N LEU A 67 -6.99 -5.46 6.54
CA LEU A 67 -7.76 -6.41 5.76
C LEU A 67 -6.86 -7.56 5.32
N LEU A 68 -7.30 -8.77 5.61
CA LEU A 68 -6.64 -10.02 5.24
C LEU A 68 -7.56 -10.83 4.31
N PRO A 69 -7.02 -11.60 3.36
CA PRO A 69 -7.84 -12.49 2.54
C PRO A 69 -8.40 -13.66 3.37
N ASN A 70 -9.52 -14.24 2.95
CA ASN A 70 -10.13 -15.40 3.63
C ASN A 70 -9.15 -16.57 3.80
N THR A 71 -8.22 -16.69 2.85
CA THR A 71 -7.22 -17.77 2.75
C THR A 71 -6.13 -17.68 3.81
N THR A 72 -6.13 -16.65 4.66
CA THR A 72 -5.17 -16.51 5.74
C THR A 72 -5.43 -17.56 6.81
N HIS A 73 -4.39 -18.32 7.17
CA HIS A 73 -4.50 -19.36 8.18
C HIS A 73 -4.75 -18.77 9.57
N ASP A 74 -5.43 -19.51 10.44
CA ASP A 74 -5.76 -19.03 11.80
C ASP A 74 -4.51 -18.72 12.64
N HIS A 75 -3.41 -19.46 12.44
CA HIS A 75 -2.14 -19.20 13.14
C HIS A 75 -1.48 -17.89 12.68
N GLU A 76 -1.53 -17.57 11.38
CA GLU A 76 -1.06 -16.29 10.81
C GLU A 76 -1.91 -15.13 11.36
N LEU A 77 -3.24 -15.29 11.34
CA LEU A 77 -4.17 -14.30 11.89
C LEU A 77 -3.94 -14.05 13.37
N PHE A 78 -3.75 -15.11 14.16
CA PHE A 78 -3.45 -15.00 15.59
C PHE A 78 -2.13 -14.26 15.81
N PHE A 79 -1.08 -14.64 15.09
CA PHE A 79 0.23 -13.98 15.17
C PHE A 79 0.16 -12.49 14.83
N ILE A 80 -0.52 -12.13 13.74
CA ILE A 80 -0.70 -10.73 13.32
C ILE A 80 -1.43 -9.94 14.41
N ARG A 81 -2.51 -10.48 14.97
CA ARG A 81 -3.29 -9.80 16.02
C ARG A 81 -2.50 -9.57 17.31
N GLN A 82 -1.62 -10.49 17.69
CA GLN A 82 -0.80 -10.37 18.91
C GLN A 82 0.31 -9.31 18.76
N ASN A 83 0.78 -9.06 17.54
CA ASN A 83 1.88 -8.13 17.28
C ASN A 83 1.42 -6.76 16.76
N LEU A 84 0.12 -6.59 16.48
CA LEU A 84 -0.46 -5.31 16.12
C LEU A 84 -0.88 -4.51 17.37
N PRO A 85 -0.87 -3.17 17.29
CA PRO A 85 -1.47 -2.33 18.33
C PRO A 85 -2.95 -2.66 18.53
N GLU A 86 -3.43 -2.62 19.78
CA GLU A 86 -4.80 -3.04 20.15
C GLU A 86 -5.91 -2.24 19.44
N ASN A 87 -5.61 -1.02 18.99
CA ASN A 87 -6.54 -0.15 18.27
C ASN A 87 -6.72 -0.53 16.79
N ILE A 88 -5.93 -1.46 16.25
CA ILE A 88 -6.03 -1.91 14.85
C ILE A 88 -7.06 -3.02 14.72
N LYS A 89 -8.15 -2.75 13.99
CA LYS A 89 -9.16 -3.78 13.69
C LYS A 89 -8.66 -4.71 12.58
N VAL A 90 -8.49 -5.99 12.88
CA VAL A 90 -8.06 -7.00 11.89
C VAL A 90 -9.24 -7.88 11.47
N ARG A 91 -9.54 -7.92 10.17
CA ARG A 91 -10.65 -8.70 9.60
C ARG A 91 -10.22 -9.49 8.37
N ARG A 92 -10.64 -10.76 8.30
CA ARG A 92 -10.62 -11.55 7.07
C ARG A 92 -11.81 -11.17 6.20
N ILE A 93 -11.55 -10.93 4.92
CA ILE A 93 -12.54 -10.58 3.91
C ILE A 93 -12.71 -11.77 2.98
N ASP A 94 -13.96 -12.18 2.79
CA ASP A 94 -14.33 -13.14 1.78
C ASP A 94 -14.62 -12.38 0.49
N GLU A 95 -13.68 -12.43 -0.45
CA GLU A 95 -13.75 -11.72 -1.71
C GLU A 95 -13.11 -12.61 -2.78
N ARG A 96 -13.76 -12.73 -3.94
CA ARG A 96 -13.27 -13.55 -5.05
C ARG A 96 -11.94 -13.04 -5.58
N LEU A 97 -11.75 -11.72 -5.53
CA LEU A 97 -10.51 -11.03 -5.87
C LEU A 97 -9.52 -11.07 -4.68
N ASN A 98 -8.83 -12.21 -4.54
CA ASN A 98 -7.97 -12.51 -3.37
C ASN A 98 -6.81 -11.53 -3.10
N ALA A 99 -6.34 -10.78 -4.10
CA ALA A 99 -5.19 -9.87 -3.95
C ALA A 99 -5.65 -8.49 -3.48
N LEU A 100 -6.04 -8.38 -2.20
CA LEU A 100 -6.62 -7.16 -1.63
C LEU A 100 -5.74 -5.92 -1.84
N GLY A 101 -4.42 -6.07 -1.76
CA GLY A 101 -3.46 -4.98 -1.97
C GLY A 101 -3.35 -4.48 -3.41
N ASN A 102 -3.83 -5.25 -4.39
CA ASN A 102 -3.90 -4.84 -5.79
C ASN A 102 -5.23 -4.17 -6.14
N ILE A 103 -6.31 -4.58 -5.46
CA ILE A 103 -7.68 -4.12 -5.76
C ILE A 103 -8.18 -3.01 -4.83
N ILE A 104 -7.46 -2.71 -3.74
CA ILE A 104 -7.81 -1.66 -2.79
C ILE A 104 -6.61 -0.72 -2.64
N LEU A 105 -6.85 0.58 -2.77
CA LEU A 105 -5.92 1.64 -2.43
C LEU A 105 -6.55 2.50 -1.33
N CYS A 106 -5.90 2.62 -0.17
CA CYS A 106 -6.46 3.39 0.95
C CYS A 106 -5.42 4.28 1.64
N ASN A 107 -5.91 5.36 2.22
CA ASN A 107 -5.20 6.18 3.20
C ASN A 107 -6.09 6.26 4.46
N ASP A 108 -5.87 7.26 5.32
CA ASP A 108 -6.65 7.40 6.55
C ASP A 108 -8.00 8.12 6.36
N HIS A 109 -8.30 8.59 5.14
CA HIS A 109 -9.47 9.43 4.84
C HIS A 109 -10.38 8.87 3.75
N ILE A 110 -9.86 8.06 2.83
CA ILE A 110 -10.60 7.50 1.70
C ILE A 110 -10.00 6.17 1.26
N ALA A 111 -10.84 5.31 0.70
CA ALA A 111 -10.42 4.10 0.00
C ALA A 111 -11.00 4.07 -1.42
N LEU A 112 -10.15 3.75 -2.39
CA LEU A 112 -10.48 3.50 -3.78
C LEU A 112 -10.42 2.00 -4.01
N VAL A 113 -11.42 1.43 -4.65
CA VAL A 113 -11.55 -0.03 -4.82
C VAL A 113 -11.93 -0.39 -6.25
N HIS A 114 -11.62 -1.63 -6.61
CA HIS A 114 -12.04 -2.26 -7.86
C HIS A 114 -13.56 -2.09 -8.10
N PRO A 115 -14.02 -1.76 -9.32
CA PRO A 115 -15.43 -1.46 -9.59
C PRO A 115 -16.37 -2.65 -9.34
N GLU A 116 -15.90 -3.85 -9.66
CA GLU A 116 -16.66 -5.11 -9.51
C GLU A 116 -16.60 -5.73 -8.11
N ILE A 117 -16.01 -5.06 -7.11
CA ILE A 117 -15.93 -5.59 -5.75
C ILE A 117 -17.34 -5.78 -5.15
N GLU A 118 -17.54 -6.83 -4.36
CA GLU A 118 -18.87 -7.14 -3.82
C GLU A 118 -19.35 -6.06 -2.83
N PRO A 119 -20.65 -5.70 -2.81
CA PRO A 119 -21.19 -4.71 -1.87
C PRO A 119 -20.91 -5.05 -0.40
N GLU A 120 -20.97 -6.33 -0.04
CA GLU A 120 -20.66 -6.85 1.29
C GLU A 120 -19.20 -6.57 1.66
N THR A 121 -18.27 -6.77 0.71
CA THR A 121 -16.86 -6.42 0.85
C THR A 121 -16.68 -4.91 1.05
N VAL A 122 -17.40 -4.07 0.30
CA VAL A 122 -17.35 -2.61 0.46
C VAL A 122 -17.72 -2.19 1.89
N GLU A 123 -18.81 -2.73 2.44
CA GLU A 123 -19.23 -2.41 3.80
C GLU A 123 -18.22 -2.91 4.85
N ALA A 124 -17.61 -4.07 4.62
CA ALA A 124 -16.54 -4.56 5.48
C ALA A 124 -15.29 -3.66 5.44
N ILE A 125 -14.91 -3.14 4.27
CA ILE A 125 -13.79 -2.19 4.12
C ILE A 125 -14.11 -0.89 4.87
N LYS A 126 -15.30 -0.32 4.70
CA LYS A 126 -15.74 0.90 5.41
C LYS A 126 -15.66 0.74 6.93
N ASP A 127 -16.17 -0.38 7.45
CA ASP A 127 -16.19 -0.68 8.88
C ASP A 127 -14.79 -0.88 9.47
N VAL A 128 -13.89 -1.55 8.74
CA VAL A 128 -12.53 -1.85 9.23
C VAL A 128 -11.60 -0.66 9.09
N LEU A 129 -11.56 -0.04 7.91
CA LEU A 129 -10.65 1.07 7.61
C LEU A 129 -11.21 2.42 8.08
N ARG A 130 -12.50 2.51 8.43
CA ARG A 130 -13.18 3.73 8.90
C ARG A 130 -13.11 4.89 7.90
N VAL A 131 -13.19 4.57 6.62
CA VAL A 131 -13.14 5.56 5.53
C VAL A 131 -14.26 5.33 4.51
N PRO A 132 -14.74 6.39 3.82
CA PRO A 132 -15.57 6.25 2.64
C PRO A 132 -14.85 5.43 1.56
N VAL A 133 -15.62 4.58 0.87
CA VAL A 133 -15.11 3.69 -0.18
C VAL A 133 -15.74 4.08 -1.52
N HIS A 134 -14.90 4.27 -2.53
CA HIS A 134 -15.31 4.62 -3.89
C HIS A 134 -14.81 3.59 -4.91
N LYS A 135 -15.74 3.10 -5.73
CA LYS A 135 -15.47 2.19 -6.83
C LYS A 135 -14.99 2.97 -8.04
N ILE A 136 -13.75 2.75 -8.49
CA ILE A 136 -13.15 3.48 -9.62
C ILE A 136 -12.24 2.58 -10.46
N CYS A 137 -11.90 3.05 -11.66
CA CYS A 137 -10.76 2.58 -12.43
C CYS A 137 -9.70 3.68 -12.48
N ILE A 138 -8.46 3.31 -12.75
CA ILE A 138 -7.37 4.23 -13.08
C ILE A 138 -6.93 3.89 -14.50
N ASN A 139 -7.15 4.80 -15.45
CA ASN A 139 -6.84 4.63 -16.87
C ASN A 139 -7.44 3.33 -17.44
N ASP A 140 -8.74 3.13 -17.19
CA ASP A 140 -9.52 1.92 -17.51
C ASP A 140 -9.00 0.61 -16.87
N LYS A 141 -8.06 0.69 -15.94
CA LYS A 141 -7.54 -0.47 -15.21
C LYS A 141 -8.20 -0.57 -13.84
N PRO A 142 -8.73 -1.75 -13.48
CA PRO A 142 -9.48 -1.89 -12.25
C PRO A 142 -8.60 -2.24 -11.03
N LEU A 143 -7.31 -2.54 -11.24
CA LEU A 143 -6.33 -2.82 -10.18
C LEU A 143 -5.74 -1.54 -9.59
N VAL A 144 -6.57 -0.78 -8.88
CA VAL A 144 -6.23 0.54 -8.36
C VAL A 144 -4.99 0.54 -7.44
N GLY A 145 -4.77 -0.52 -6.66
CA GLY A 145 -3.62 -0.65 -5.76
C GLY A 145 -2.32 -1.03 -6.47
N THR A 146 -2.41 -1.55 -7.70
CA THR A 146 -1.22 -1.84 -8.54
C THR A 146 -0.76 -0.58 -9.28
N TYR A 147 -1.70 0.21 -9.81
CA TYR A 147 -1.42 1.36 -10.67
C TYR A 147 -1.41 2.70 -9.94
N ALA A 148 -1.62 2.71 -8.63
CA ALA A 148 -1.47 3.91 -7.83
C ALA A 148 -1.00 3.60 -6.41
N VAL A 149 -0.41 4.62 -5.79
CA VAL A 149 0.03 4.60 -4.39
C VAL A 149 -0.27 5.95 -3.77
N MET A 150 -0.72 5.97 -2.52
CA MET A 150 -1.10 7.22 -1.84
C MET A 150 -0.76 7.22 -0.35
N ASN A 151 -0.50 8.42 0.17
CA ASN A 151 -0.51 8.72 1.60
C ASN A 151 -1.61 9.77 1.88
N ASN A 152 -1.58 10.45 3.03
CA ASN A 152 -2.57 11.49 3.33
C ASN A 152 -2.24 12.85 2.69
N GLN A 153 -1.13 12.97 1.94
CA GLN A 153 -0.66 14.24 1.34
C GLN A 153 -0.74 14.23 -0.20
N GLY A 154 -0.49 13.09 -0.82
CA GLY A 154 -0.43 12.95 -2.26
C GLY A 154 -0.72 11.52 -2.73
N MET A 155 -0.95 11.41 -4.03
CA MET A 155 -1.20 10.16 -4.74
C MET A 155 -0.42 10.16 -6.05
N LEU A 156 0.33 9.09 -6.29
CA LEU A 156 1.02 8.84 -7.55
C LEU A 156 0.18 7.83 -8.35
N VAL A 157 -0.07 8.14 -9.61
CA VAL A 157 -0.76 7.26 -10.56
C VAL A 157 0.18 6.87 -11.70
N GLU A 158 -0.19 5.82 -12.43
CA GLU A 158 0.54 5.38 -13.62
C GLU A 158 0.69 6.51 -14.67
N PRO A 159 1.77 6.51 -15.48
CA PRO A 159 2.11 7.64 -16.36
C PRO A 159 1.12 7.89 -17.50
N LYS A 160 0.28 6.90 -17.83
CA LYS A 160 -0.69 6.95 -18.93
C LYS A 160 -2.03 7.59 -18.55
N THR A 161 -2.22 7.90 -17.28
CA THR A 161 -3.46 8.53 -16.76
C THR A 161 -3.63 9.91 -17.37
N SER A 162 -4.81 10.21 -17.92
CA SER A 162 -5.11 11.51 -18.53
C SER A 162 -5.21 12.63 -17.47
N GLU A 163 -4.94 13.88 -17.86
CA GLU A 163 -5.13 15.03 -16.95
C GLU A 163 -6.60 15.24 -16.55
N GLU A 164 -7.55 14.90 -17.42
CA GLU A 164 -8.97 14.95 -17.10
C GLU A 164 -9.31 13.97 -15.97
N GLU A 165 -8.85 12.72 -16.10
CA GLU A 165 -9.03 11.70 -15.07
C GLU A 165 -8.32 12.06 -13.77
N MET A 166 -7.06 12.54 -13.84
CA MET A 166 -6.34 13.02 -12.68
C MET A 166 -7.07 14.16 -11.98
N ASN A 167 -7.69 15.10 -12.71
CA ASN A 167 -8.50 16.17 -12.13
C ASN A 167 -9.76 15.61 -11.43
N GLY A 168 -10.42 14.63 -12.04
CA GLY A 168 -11.53 13.91 -11.40
C GLY A 168 -11.12 13.25 -10.08
N LEU A 169 -9.98 12.56 -10.08
CA LEU A 169 -9.42 11.94 -8.88
C LEU A 169 -9.02 12.99 -7.83
N ARG A 170 -8.37 14.10 -8.22
CA ARG A 170 -7.98 15.20 -7.29
C ARG A 170 -9.19 15.72 -6.52
N ASN A 171 -10.32 15.90 -7.21
CA ASN A 171 -11.57 16.35 -6.59
C ASN A 171 -12.18 15.29 -5.66
N LEU A 172 -12.03 14.01 -5.99
CA LEU A 172 -12.56 12.90 -5.19
C LEU A 172 -11.76 12.68 -3.90
N VAL A 173 -10.43 12.56 -4.00
CA VAL A 173 -9.56 12.25 -2.85
C VAL A 173 -9.12 13.50 -2.08
N ASN A 174 -9.26 14.69 -2.67
CA ASN A 174 -8.77 15.96 -2.13
C ASN A 174 -7.26 15.95 -1.81
N LEU A 175 -6.47 15.35 -2.71
CA LEU A 175 -5.00 15.24 -2.61
C LEU A 175 -4.34 15.75 -3.89
N ARG A 176 -3.04 16.03 -3.79
CA ARG A 176 -2.21 16.28 -4.97
C ARG A 176 -2.02 14.96 -5.71
N ILE A 177 -2.33 14.96 -7.00
CA ILE A 177 -2.15 13.79 -7.86
C ILE A 177 -1.19 14.15 -8.98
N SER A 178 -0.24 13.27 -9.23
CA SER A 178 0.60 13.35 -10.42
C SER A 178 0.82 11.95 -11.01
N ALA A 179 1.08 11.91 -12.31
CA ALA A 179 1.45 10.69 -13.01
C ALA A 179 2.97 10.50 -13.00
N GLY A 180 3.44 9.27 -12.86
CA GLY A 180 4.87 8.97 -12.88
C GLY A 180 5.19 7.48 -12.85
N THR A 181 6.48 7.17 -12.84
CA THR A 181 7.00 5.80 -12.86
C THR A 181 7.90 5.52 -11.66
N VAL A 182 8.21 4.25 -11.46
CA VAL A 182 9.17 3.77 -10.45
C VAL A 182 10.08 2.72 -11.09
N ASN A 183 11.21 2.38 -10.46
CA ASN A 183 12.05 1.27 -10.91
C ASN A 183 12.49 1.36 -12.38
N MET A 184 12.96 2.54 -12.80
CA MET A 184 13.45 2.77 -14.17
C MET A 184 12.33 2.66 -15.23
N GLY A 185 11.20 3.33 -14.98
CA GLY A 185 10.11 3.41 -15.96
C GLY A 185 9.01 2.35 -15.84
N ASN A 186 8.89 1.65 -14.72
CA ASN A 186 7.78 0.74 -14.47
C ASN A 186 6.50 1.52 -14.12
N ASP A 187 5.41 1.19 -14.84
CA ASP A 187 4.07 1.78 -14.68
C ASP A 187 3.33 1.26 -13.42
N SER A 188 3.75 0.12 -12.87
CA SER A 188 3.11 -0.53 -11.71
C SER A 188 3.61 0.06 -10.38
N VAL A 189 3.28 1.34 -10.16
CA VAL A 189 3.81 2.14 -9.06
C VAL A 189 3.53 1.54 -7.67
N GLY A 190 2.38 0.89 -7.47
CA GLY A 190 2.03 0.26 -6.19
C GLY A 190 2.88 -0.97 -5.85
N GLY A 191 3.43 -1.64 -6.86
CA GLY A 191 4.40 -2.72 -6.65
C GLY A 191 5.78 -2.20 -6.26
N GLY A 192 6.18 -1.01 -6.71
CA GLY A 192 7.52 -0.48 -6.48
C GLY A 192 7.68 0.43 -5.26
N ILE A 193 6.58 0.83 -4.60
CA ILE A 193 6.59 1.87 -3.57
C ILE A 193 5.76 1.42 -2.36
N ILE A 194 6.29 1.67 -1.16
CA ILE A 194 5.52 1.65 0.08
C ILE A 194 5.73 2.98 0.80
N ILE A 195 4.67 3.58 1.31
CA ILE A 195 4.72 4.94 1.82
C ILE A 195 3.70 5.18 2.93
N ASN A 196 4.06 6.06 3.87
CA ASN A 196 3.13 6.71 4.78
C ASN A 196 3.41 8.22 4.78
N ASP A 197 2.87 8.95 5.76
CA ASP A 197 3.01 10.41 5.80
C ASP A 197 4.42 10.88 6.18
N TYR A 198 5.22 10.03 6.82
CA TYR A 198 6.51 10.40 7.41
C TYR A 198 7.70 9.84 6.63
N MET A 199 7.51 8.70 5.95
CA MET A 199 8.56 7.99 5.26
C MET A 199 8.03 7.22 4.05
N GLY A 200 8.91 7.00 3.09
CA GLY A 200 8.65 6.18 1.93
C GLY A 200 9.86 5.36 1.56
N PHE A 201 9.60 4.16 1.04
CA PHE A 201 10.59 3.28 0.47
C PHE A 201 10.21 2.98 -0.98
N CYS A 202 11.22 2.82 -1.83
CA CYS A 202 11.05 2.47 -3.24
C CYS A 202 12.03 1.37 -3.63
N GLY A 203 11.78 0.69 -4.75
CA GLY A 203 12.68 -0.35 -5.25
C GLY A 203 14.05 0.19 -5.63
N LYS A 204 15.08 -0.68 -5.54
CA LYS A 204 16.50 -0.33 -5.75
C LYS A 204 16.79 0.30 -7.11
N ASP A 205 16.02 -0.06 -8.14
CA ASP A 205 16.22 0.39 -9.53
C ASP A 205 15.58 1.76 -9.78
N THR A 206 14.91 2.35 -8.80
CA THR A 206 14.31 3.69 -8.91
C THR A 206 15.40 4.73 -9.17
N THR A 207 15.19 5.55 -10.20
CA THR A 207 16.14 6.57 -10.62
C THR A 207 16.10 7.80 -9.69
N ASN A 208 17.16 8.60 -9.67
CA ASN A 208 17.19 9.81 -8.83
C ASN A 208 16.13 10.87 -9.22
N PRO A 209 15.82 11.08 -10.52
CA PRO A 209 14.70 11.94 -10.91
C PRO A 209 13.34 11.43 -10.41
N GLU A 210 13.06 10.13 -10.53
CA GLU A 210 11.82 9.53 -9.99
C GLU A 210 11.73 9.74 -8.48
N LEU A 211 12.83 9.49 -7.75
CA LEU A 211 12.88 9.67 -6.29
C LEU A 211 12.61 11.13 -5.88
N GLY A 212 13.32 12.09 -6.49
CA GLY A 212 13.14 13.51 -6.16
C GLY A 212 11.77 14.05 -6.55
N PHE A 213 11.12 13.46 -7.55
CA PHE A 213 9.73 13.75 -7.89
C PHE A 213 8.75 13.23 -6.83
N MET A 214 8.90 11.96 -6.43
CA MET A 214 8.04 11.34 -5.41
C MET A 214 8.16 12.02 -4.05
N GLU A 215 9.37 12.40 -3.61
CA GLU A 215 9.55 13.11 -2.34
C GLU A 215 8.78 14.43 -2.28
N LYS A 216 8.74 15.17 -3.40
CA LYS A 216 7.97 16.41 -3.52
C LYS A 216 6.47 16.17 -3.55
N LEU A 217 6.02 15.13 -4.28
CA LEU A 217 4.61 14.78 -4.40
C LEU A 217 4.02 14.39 -3.04
N PHE A 218 4.74 13.56 -2.29
CA PHE A 218 4.27 13.01 -1.01
C PHE A 218 4.64 13.86 0.21
N LEU A 219 5.31 15.00 0.00
CA LEU A 219 5.76 15.91 1.06
C LEU A 219 6.65 15.25 2.12
N LEU A 220 7.56 14.37 1.68
CA LEU A 220 8.47 13.64 2.58
C LEU A 220 9.70 14.47 3.04
N THR A 221 9.69 15.79 2.81
CA THR A 221 10.78 16.70 3.12
C THR A 221 10.29 17.86 3.98
N GLU A 222 10.37 17.70 5.31
CA GLU A 222 10.72 18.73 6.33
C GLU A 222 10.69 18.15 7.77
N THR A 223 11.36 17.02 8.04
CA THR A 223 11.53 16.51 9.43
C THR A 223 12.90 15.93 9.71
N ASN A 224 13.95 16.53 9.14
CA ASN A 224 15.33 16.34 9.61
C ASN A 224 16.02 17.71 9.66
N ASN A 225 15.70 18.48 10.71
CA ASN A 225 16.54 19.53 11.29
C ASN A 225 16.52 19.37 12.81
#